data_AF-A0A7W5JVL0-F1
#
_entry.id   AF-A0A7W5JVL0-F1
#
_cell.length_a   1.000
_cell.length_b   1.000
_cell.length_c   1.000
_cell.angle_alpha   90.00
_cell.angle_beta   90.00
_cell.angle_gamma   90.00
#
_symmetry.space_group_name_H-M   'P 1'
#
loop_
_entity.id
_entity.type
_entity.pdbx_description
1 polymer ?
#
loop_
_entity_poly.entity_id
_entity_poly.type
_entity_poly.pdbx_seq_one_letter_code
_entity_poly.pdbx_strand_id
1 'polypeptide(L)'
;MVLFCGLVGAGAALALAVEKFRVLTNPFYVPSCTVNEKVSCLSVMTSPQAEVLGFPNPLLGLIAFGALAAAGAAVLASPRPLASWFWAGLQGGTAAGLVFVHWLAWQSSVVIGALCPYCIAVWIVTITAFVHVTARNAAARKLATRDASGGAGAGGPGLREGRGVAQPLATSPAVISVLWVLVLLSAAVGATTLLGR
;
A
#
# COMPACT_ATOMS: atom_id res chain seq x y z
N MET A 1 4.74 -11.94 -2.23
CA MET A 1 4.34 -10.71 -1.50
C MET A 1 3.10 -10.06 -2.10
N VAL A 2 3.11 -9.65 -3.38
CA VAL A 2 1.95 -8.97 -4.02
C VAL A 2 0.63 -9.74 -3.87
N LEU A 3 0.63 -11.04 -4.14
CA LEU A 3 -0.55 -11.89 -3.96
C LEU A 3 -1.06 -11.87 -2.51
N PHE A 4 -0.17 -12.00 -1.53
CA PHE A 4 -0.52 -11.97 -0.12
C PHE A 4 -1.16 -10.63 0.27
N CYS A 5 -0.56 -9.51 -0.12
CA CYS A 5 -1.14 -8.18 0.12
C CYS A 5 -2.53 -8.04 -0.53
N GLY A 6 -2.71 -8.55 -1.75
CA GLY A 6 -4.00 -8.58 -2.43
C GLY A 6 -5.05 -9.40 -1.69
N LEU A 7 -4.71 -10.62 -1.25
CA LEU A 7 -5.65 -11.49 -0.53
C LEU A 7 -6.05 -10.92 0.84
N VAL A 8 -5.09 -10.43 1.62
CA VAL A 8 -5.37 -9.82 2.93
C VAL A 8 -6.19 -8.53 2.77
N GLY A 9 -5.82 -7.68 1.81
CA GLY A 9 -6.56 -6.45 1.51
C GLY A 9 -7.99 -6.74 1.04
N ALA A 10 -8.17 -7.74 0.17
CA ALA A 10 -9.49 -8.17 -0.30
C ALA A 10 -10.33 -8.74 0.85
N GLY A 11 -9.74 -9.54 1.74
CA GLY A 11 -10.42 -10.05 2.92
C GLY A 11 -10.87 -8.94 3.88
N ALA A 12 -10.01 -7.97 4.15
CA ALA A 12 -10.35 -6.82 4.99
C ALA A 12 -11.40 -5.92 4.34
N ALA A 13 -11.32 -5.67 3.04
CA ALA A 13 -12.32 -4.92 2.28
C ALA A 13 -13.68 -5.64 2.24
N LEU A 14 -13.68 -6.96 2.07
CA LEU A 14 -14.89 -7.77 2.13
C LEU A 14 -15.53 -7.72 3.51
N ALA A 15 -14.75 -7.87 4.58
CA ALA A 15 -15.24 -7.73 5.94
C ALA A 15 -15.88 -6.35 6.16
N LEU A 16 -15.19 -5.27 5.77
CA LEU A 16 -15.74 -3.91 5.84
C LEU A 16 -17.04 -3.75 5.04
N ALA A 17 -17.13 -4.36 3.85
CA ALA A 17 -18.35 -4.32 3.04
C ALA A 17 -19.52 -5.03 3.76
N VAL A 18 -19.28 -6.23 4.31
CA VAL A 18 -20.29 -6.97 5.08
C VAL A 18 -20.75 -6.19 6.29
N GLU A 19 -19.83 -5.60 7.06
CA GLU A 19 -20.16 -4.76 8.22
C GLU A 19 -21.01 -3.56 7.82
N LYS A 20 -20.65 -2.86 6.74
CA LYS A 20 -21.44 -1.72 6.21
C LYS A 20 -22.86 -2.17 5.81
N PHE A 21 -23.01 -3.29 5.12
CA PHE A 21 -24.34 -3.82 4.77
C PHE A 21 -25.19 -4.14 6.00
N ARG A 22 -24.59 -4.74 7.03
CA ARG A 22 -25.31 -5.05 8.28
C ARG A 22 -25.80 -3.80 9.00
N VAL A 23 -24.95 -2.76 9.08
CA VAL A 23 -25.33 -1.45 9.62
C VAL A 23 -26.48 -0.82 8.82
N LEU A 24 -26.46 -0.94 7.49
CA LEU A 24 -27.55 -0.45 6.64
C LEU A 24 -28.88 -1.18 6.88
N THR A 25 -28.83 -2.49 7.15
CA THR A 25 -30.03 -3.30 7.40
C THR A 25 -30.57 -3.22 8.83
N ASN A 26 -29.71 -2.97 9.81
CA ASN A 26 -30.08 -2.89 11.21
C ASN A 26 -29.31 -1.76 11.91
N PRO A 27 -29.96 -0.64 12.26
CA PRO A 27 -29.30 0.51 12.88
C PRO A 27 -28.78 0.23 14.30
N PHE A 28 -29.21 -0.86 14.94
CA PHE A 28 -28.73 -1.27 16.27
C PHE A 28 -27.56 -2.28 16.19
N TYR A 29 -27.10 -2.63 14.99
CA TYR A 29 -26.00 -3.56 14.81
C TYR A 29 -24.66 -2.90 15.19
N VAL A 30 -23.90 -3.57 16.07
CA VAL A 30 -22.55 -3.15 16.46
C VAL A 30 -21.54 -3.93 15.62
N PRO A 31 -20.72 -3.26 14.78
CA PRO A 31 -19.73 -3.95 13.96
C PRO A 31 -18.66 -4.66 14.81
N SER A 32 -18.17 -5.80 14.34
CA SER A 32 -17.17 -6.61 15.04
C SER A 32 -15.84 -5.87 15.30
N CYS A 33 -15.57 -4.86 14.50
CA CYS A 33 -14.38 -4.04 14.55
C CYS A 33 -14.57 -2.73 15.36
N THR A 34 -15.68 -2.63 16.11
CA THR A 34 -15.93 -1.56 17.09
C THR A 34 -15.60 -2.06 18.50
N VAL A 35 -14.51 -1.56 19.09
CA VAL A 35 -14.03 -1.95 20.42
C VAL A 35 -14.25 -0.83 21.44
N ASN A 36 -14.06 0.42 21.02
CA ASN A 36 -14.28 1.62 21.82
C ASN A 36 -14.52 2.83 20.90
N GLU A 37 -14.70 4.02 21.48
CA GLU A 37 -15.00 5.24 20.71
C GLU A 37 -13.89 5.63 19.71
N LYS A 38 -12.61 5.43 20.08
CA LYS A 38 -11.45 5.71 19.21
C LYS A 38 -11.13 4.56 18.25
N VAL A 39 -11.60 3.35 18.52
CA VAL A 39 -11.45 2.15 17.68
C VAL A 39 -12.83 1.68 17.26
N SER A 40 -13.45 2.47 16.37
CA SER A 40 -14.82 2.28 15.93
C SER A 40 -14.90 2.25 14.40
N CYS A 41 -15.47 1.17 13.87
CA CYS A 41 -15.87 1.10 12.47
C CYS A 41 -17.13 1.92 12.21
N LEU A 42 -18.02 2.01 13.21
CA LEU A 42 -19.33 2.61 13.03
C LEU A 42 -19.22 4.11 12.74
N SER A 43 -18.42 4.85 13.52
CA SER A 43 -18.22 6.30 13.31
C SER A 43 -17.56 6.61 11.96
N VAL A 44 -16.65 5.75 11.51
CA VAL A 44 -16.01 5.88 10.19
C VAL A 44 -17.01 5.57 9.08
N MET A 45 -17.80 4.50 9.20
CA MET A 45 -18.72 4.04 8.15
C MET A 45 -19.96 4.91 7.95
N THR A 46 -20.39 5.65 8.98
CA THR A 46 -21.50 6.60 8.89
C THR A 46 -21.06 7.99 8.44
N SER A 47 -19.76 8.23 8.33
CA SER A 47 -19.22 9.50 7.84
C SER A 47 -19.40 9.66 6.32
N PRO A 48 -19.53 10.90 5.81
CA PRO A 48 -19.57 11.16 4.37
C PRO A 48 -18.32 10.66 3.62
N GLN A 49 -17.18 10.61 4.29
CA GLN A 49 -15.90 10.16 3.73
C GLN A 49 -15.89 8.65 3.45
N ALA A 50 -16.83 7.88 4.01
CA ALA A 50 -16.99 6.45 3.76
C ALA A 50 -17.43 6.12 2.33
N GLU A 51 -17.89 7.12 1.58
CA GLU A 51 -18.39 6.98 0.22
C GLU A 51 -17.67 7.96 -0.71
N VAL A 52 -17.04 7.42 -1.74
CA VAL A 52 -16.33 8.20 -2.76
C VAL A 52 -16.93 7.84 -4.11
N LEU A 53 -17.23 8.85 -4.93
CA LEU A 53 -17.93 8.70 -6.21
C LEU A 53 -19.34 8.08 -6.08
N GLY A 54 -19.97 8.20 -4.91
CA GLY A 54 -21.27 7.59 -4.60
C GLY A 54 -21.21 6.09 -4.31
N PHE A 55 -20.01 5.51 -4.21
CA PHE A 55 -19.82 4.10 -3.86
C PHE A 55 -19.18 3.97 -2.47
N PRO A 56 -19.62 2.98 -1.66
CA PRO A 56 -18.92 2.61 -0.45
C PRO A 56 -17.46 2.26 -0.74
N ASN A 57 -16.54 2.92 -0.03
CA ASN A 57 -15.10 2.67 -0.15
C ASN A 57 -14.71 1.19 0.00
N PRO A 58 -15.37 0.37 0.86
CA PRO A 58 -15.07 -1.07 0.93
C PRO A 58 -15.23 -1.82 -0.40
N LEU A 59 -16.16 -1.39 -1.26
CA LEU A 59 -16.34 -2.00 -2.59
C LEU A 59 -15.22 -1.61 -3.55
N LEU A 60 -14.78 -0.34 -3.52
CA LEU A 60 -13.60 0.10 -4.27
C LEU A 60 -12.35 -0.68 -3.84
N GLY A 61 -12.19 -0.87 -2.53
CA GLY A 61 -11.13 -1.70 -1.97
C GLY A 61 -11.20 -3.15 -2.47
N LEU A 62 -12.37 -3.77 -2.48
CA LEU A 62 -12.55 -5.15 -2.94
C LEU A 62 -12.12 -5.32 -4.40
N ILE A 63 -12.48 -4.37 -5.28
CA ILE A 63 -12.08 -4.38 -6.69
C ILE A 63 -10.57 -4.20 -6.83
N ALA A 64 -10.00 -3.17 -6.17
CA ALA A 64 -8.57 -2.87 -6.26
C ALA A 64 -7.70 -4.01 -5.70
N PHE A 65 -8.04 -4.56 -4.54
CA PHE A 65 -7.30 -5.67 -3.95
C PHE A 65 -7.52 -6.99 -4.69
N GLY A 66 -8.71 -7.21 -5.26
CA GLY A 66 -8.97 -8.32 -6.17
C GLY A 66 -8.07 -8.26 -7.40
N ALA A 67 -7.95 -7.09 -8.03
CA ALA A 67 -7.02 -6.86 -9.14
C ALA A 67 -5.56 -7.05 -8.72
N LEU A 68 -5.17 -6.60 -7.52
CA LEU A 68 -3.83 -6.79 -6.97
C LEU A 68 -3.52 -8.28 -6.71
N ALA A 69 -4.49 -9.03 -6.18
CA ALA A 69 -4.38 -10.47 -5.98
C ALA A 69 -4.24 -11.20 -7.32
N ALA A 70 -5.06 -10.86 -8.31
CA ALA A 70 -4.97 -11.41 -9.67
C ALA A 70 -3.61 -11.10 -10.32
N ALA A 71 -3.11 -9.87 -10.19
CA ALA A 71 -1.78 -9.49 -10.65
C ALA A 71 -0.68 -10.30 -9.93
N GLY A 72 -0.81 -10.49 -8.62
CA GLY A 72 0.10 -11.34 -7.84
C GLY A 72 0.09 -12.80 -8.28
N ALA A 73 -1.08 -13.36 -8.59
CA ALA A 73 -1.22 -14.71 -9.11
C ALA A 73 -0.60 -14.82 -10.51
N ALA A 74 -0.83 -13.83 -11.39
CA ALA A 74 -0.21 -13.79 -12.71
C ALA A 74 1.32 -13.75 -12.66
N VAL A 75 1.89 -13.03 -11.68
CA VAL A 75 3.35 -13.02 -11.43
C VAL A 75 3.88 -14.40 -11.04
N LEU A 76 3.14 -15.17 -10.24
CA LEU A 76 3.55 -16.52 -9.81
C LEU A 76 3.33 -17.59 -10.89
N ALA A 77 2.26 -17.46 -11.66
CA ALA A 77 1.89 -18.42 -12.70
C ALA A 77 2.70 -18.24 -13.99
N SER A 78 3.31 -17.07 -14.22
CA SER A 78 4.03 -16.81 -15.46
C SER A 78 5.43 -17.46 -15.44
N PRO A 79 5.73 -18.37 -16.38
CA PRO A 79 7.07 -18.95 -16.51
C PRO A 79 8.07 -17.97 -17.15
N ARG A 80 7.58 -16.85 -17.70
CA ARG A 80 8.39 -15.83 -18.37
C ARG A 80 8.31 -14.50 -17.62
N PRO A 81 9.35 -13.65 -17.72
CA PRO A 81 9.27 -12.30 -17.16
C PRO A 81 8.14 -11.51 -17.82
N LEU A 82 7.30 -10.90 -16.99
CA LEU A 82 6.20 -10.04 -17.42
C LEU A 82 6.72 -8.75 -18.06
N ALA A 83 5.97 -8.25 -19.05
CA ALA A 83 6.29 -7.05 -19.81
C ALA A 83 6.43 -5.80 -18.92
N SER A 84 7.22 -4.82 -19.36
CA SER A 84 7.50 -3.59 -18.61
C SER A 84 6.24 -2.77 -18.31
N TRP A 85 5.26 -2.75 -19.23
CA TRP A 85 3.99 -2.05 -19.05
C TRP A 85 3.17 -2.61 -17.88
N PHE A 86 3.22 -3.93 -17.65
CA PHE A 86 2.52 -4.58 -16.54
C PHE A 86 3.06 -4.05 -15.21
N TRP A 87 4.38 -3.95 -15.09
CA TRP A 87 5.03 -3.44 -13.88
C TRP A 87 4.85 -1.94 -13.70
N ALA A 88 4.75 -1.17 -14.78
CA ALA A 88 4.39 0.24 -14.74
C ALA A 88 2.94 0.44 -14.28
N GLY A 89 2.00 -0.34 -14.82
CA GLY A 89 0.61 -0.35 -14.39
C GLY A 89 0.45 -0.74 -12.93
N LEU A 90 1.15 -1.78 -12.48
CA LEU A 90 1.14 -2.22 -11.08
C LEU A 90 1.73 -1.16 -10.13
N GLN A 91 2.78 -0.46 -10.57
CA GLN A 91 3.32 0.69 -9.82
C GLN A 91 2.31 1.83 -9.73
N GLY A 92 1.68 2.19 -10.86
CA GLY A 92 0.66 3.25 -10.91
C GLY A 92 -0.54 2.92 -10.02
N GLY A 93 -1.06 1.70 -10.10
CA GLY A 93 -2.18 1.23 -9.29
C GLY A 93 -1.87 1.22 -7.80
N THR A 94 -0.72 0.68 -7.40
CA THR A 94 -0.30 0.66 -5.98
C THR A 94 0.00 2.07 -5.45
N ALA A 95 0.51 2.98 -6.28
CA ALA A 95 0.72 4.39 -5.91
C ALA A 95 -0.61 5.13 -5.71
N ALA A 96 -1.55 4.97 -6.63
CA ALA A 96 -2.89 5.56 -6.53
C ALA A 96 -3.63 5.04 -5.29
N GLY A 97 -3.58 3.72 -5.06
CA GLY A 97 -4.14 3.09 -3.86
C GLY A 97 -3.48 3.62 -2.58
N LEU A 98 -2.16 3.78 -2.55
CA LEU A 98 -1.45 4.32 -1.40
C LEU A 98 -1.93 5.74 -1.06
N VAL A 99 -1.98 6.63 -2.05
CA VAL A 99 -2.45 8.01 -1.86
C VAL A 99 -3.88 8.02 -1.33
N PHE A 100 -4.76 7.21 -1.94
CA PHE A 100 -6.16 7.14 -1.56
C PHE A 100 -6.36 6.62 -0.13
N VAL A 101 -5.76 5.49 0.23
CA VAL A 101 -5.90 4.91 1.58
C VAL A 101 -5.23 5.80 2.63
N HIS A 102 -4.11 6.46 2.30
CA HIS A 102 -3.47 7.40 3.21
C HIS A 102 -4.33 8.64 3.48
N TRP A 103 -5.02 9.16 2.45
CA TRP A 103 -5.99 10.23 2.63
C TRP A 103 -7.16 9.80 3.53
N LEU A 104 -7.72 8.59 3.33
CA LEU A 104 -8.79 8.06 4.18
C LEU A 104 -8.33 7.84 5.64
N ALA A 105 -7.11 7.34 5.84
CA ALA A 105 -6.52 7.18 7.16
C ALA A 105 -6.40 8.52 7.89
N TRP A 106 -5.95 9.56 7.18
CA TRP A 106 -5.89 10.93 7.70
C TRP A 106 -7.27 11.48 8.07
N GLN A 107 -8.28 11.31 7.20
CA GLN A 107 -9.65 11.73 7.52
C GLN A 107 -10.17 11.01 8.78
N SER A 108 -9.92 9.71 8.88
CA SER A 108 -10.38 8.90 10.01
C SER A 108 -9.71 9.33 11.33
N SER A 109 -8.39 9.53 11.34
CA SER A 109 -7.65 9.86 12.56
C SER A 109 -7.77 11.32 12.99
N VAL A 110 -7.79 12.27 12.05
CA VAL A 110 -7.72 13.71 12.36
C VAL A 110 -9.11 14.35 12.39
N VAL A 111 -10.02 13.96 11.50
CA VAL A 111 -11.34 14.58 11.38
C VAL A 111 -12.38 13.84 12.23
N ILE A 112 -12.40 12.50 12.14
CA ILE A 112 -13.38 11.67 12.85
C ILE A 112 -12.88 11.32 14.26
N GLY A 113 -11.57 11.21 14.46
CA GLY A 113 -10.98 10.82 15.74
C GLY A 113 -11.10 9.33 16.05
N ALA A 114 -11.39 8.49 15.05
CA ALA A 114 -11.56 7.05 15.20
C ALA A 114 -10.83 6.27 14.09
N LEU A 115 -10.23 5.12 14.45
CA LEU A 115 -9.47 4.29 13.52
C LEU A 115 -9.85 2.81 13.64
N CYS A 116 -10.25 2.22 12.52
CA CYS A 116 -10.71 0.84 12.44
C CYS A 116 -9.56 -0.16 12.21
N PRO A 117 -9.55 -1.34 12.88
CA PRO A 117 -8.55 -2.39 12.65
C PRO A 117 -8.45 -2.87 11.20
N TYR A 118 -9.58 -3.01 10.48
CA TYR A 118 -9.57 -3.38 9.07
C TYR A 118 -8.99 -2.28 8.17
N CYS A 119 -9.24 -1.01 8.50
CA CYS A 119 -8.63 0.11 7.79
C CYS A 119 -7.11 0.12 7.97
N ILE A 120 -6.61 -0.17 9.18
CA ILE A 120 -5.17 -0.32 9.45
C ILE A 120 -4.60 -1.48 8.62
N ALA A 121 -5.28 -2.63 8.58
CA ALA A 121 -4.84 -3.77 7.77
C ALA A 121 -4.72 -3.40 6.29
N VAL A 122 -5.77 -2.79 5.71
CA VAL A 122 -5.80 -2.28 4.33
C VAL A 122 -4.65 -1.30 4.07
N TRP A 123 -4.38 -0.41 5.01
CA TRP A 123 -3.30 0.57 4.91
C TRP A 123 -1.92 -0.08 4.88
N ILE A 124 -1.63 -0.98 5.82
CA ILE A 124 -0.36 -1.70 5.90
C ILE A 124 -0.10 -2.50 4.62
N VAL A 125 -1.08 -3.27 4.14
CA VAL A 125 -0.87 -4.12 2.95
C VAL A 125 -0.71 -3.29 1.67
N THR A 126 -1.36 -2.14 1.58
CA THR A 126 -1.21 -1.21 0.45
C THR A 126 0.20 -0.65 0.41
N ILE A 127 0.71 -0.17 1.55
CA ILE A 127 2.07 0.36 1.67
C ILE A 127 3.08 -0.75 1.34
N THR A 128 2.89 -1.95 1.89
CA THR A 128 3.77 -3.10 1.64
C THR A 128 3.82 -3.46 0.16
N ALA A 129 2.66 -3.48 -0.51
CA ALA A 129 2.60 -3.75 -1.95
C ALA A 129 3.33 -2.67 -2.76
N PHE A 130 3.10 -1.39 -2.47
CA PHE A 130 3.77 -0.27 -3.15
C PHE A 130 5.29 -0.34 -3.01
N VAL A 131 5.80 -0.52 -1.79
CA VAL A 131 7.26 -0.60 -1.53
C VAL A 131 7.85 -1.79 -2.27
N HIS A 132 7.19 -2.95 -2.25
CA HIS A 132 7.68 -4.14 -2.93
C HIS A 132 7.77 -3.95 -4.44
N VAL A 133 6.73 -3.38 -5.06
CA VAL A 133 6.70 -3.10 -6.51
C VAL A 133 7.75 -2.05 -6.88
N THR A 134 7.91 -1.01 -6.04
CA THR A 134 8.93 0.04 -6.23
C THR A 134 10.34 -0.53 -6.17
N ALA A 135 10.64 -1.35 -5.16
CA ALA A 135 11.94 -2.00 -5.00
C ALA A 135 12.27 -2.90 -6.20
N ARG A 136 11.30 -3.70 -6.65
CA ARG A 136 11.44 -4.52 -7.86
C ARG A 136 11.73 -3.67 -9.10
N ASN A 137 11.01 -2.58 -9.29
CA ASN A 137 11.18 -1.71 -10.44
C ASN A 137 12.54 -0.99 -10.42
N ALA A 138 13.01 -0.57 -9.25
CA ALA A 138 14.34 -0.01 -9.07
C ALA A 138 15.45 -1.04 -9.38
N ALA A 139 15.30 -2.28 -8.91
CA ALA A 139 16.25 -3.35 -9.19
C ALA A 139 16.32 -3.68 -10.69
N ALA A 140 15.17 -3.78 -11.37
CA ALA A 140 15.09 -4.04 -12.80
C ALA A 140 15.77 -2.93 -13.63
N ARG A 141 15.61 -1.64 -13.25
CA ARG A 141 16.29 -0.52 -13.92
C ARG A 141 17.80 -0.58 -13.74
N LYS A 142 18.30 -0.92 -12.54
CA LYS A 142 19.75 -1.04 -12.28
C LYS A 142 20.41 -2.11 -13.15
N LEU A 143 19.75 -3.24 -13.37
CA LEU A 143 20.25 -4.31 -14.24
C LEU A 143 20.33 -3.83 -15.70
N ALA A 144 19.25 -3.23 -16.22
CA ALA A 144 19.24 -2.68 -17.58
C ALA A 144 20.33 -1.63 -17.82
N THR A 145 20.61 -0.76 -16.85
CA THR A 145 21.70 0.23 -16.95
C THR A 145 23.08 -0.41 -16.91
N ARG A 146 23.27 -1.51 -16.15
CA ARG A 146 24.54 -2.23 -16.08
C ARG A 146 24.86 -2.90 -17.41
N ASP A 147 23.87 -3.55 -18.01
CA ASP A 147 24.02 -4.22 -19.31
C ASP A 147 24.35 -3.20 -20.41
N ALA A 148 23.71 -2.03 -20.40
CA ALA A 148 24.03 -0.93 -21.32
C ALA A 148 25.46 -0.38 -21.13
N SER A 149 25.93 -0.28 -19.88
CA SER A 149 27.30 0.19 -19.59
C SER A 149 28.38 -0.88 -19.85
N GLY A 150 28.06 -2.17 -19.72
CA GLY A 150 28.96 -3.29 -20.01
C GLY A 150 29.08 -3.58 -21.51
N GLY A 151 28.06 -3.21 -22.31
CA GLY A 151 28.06 -3.37 -23.77
C GLY A 151 28.95 -2.38 -24.53
N ALA A 152 29.47 -1.32 -23.88
CA ALA A 152 30.33 -0.32 -24.52
C ALA A 152 31.85 -0.60 -24.37
N GLY A 153 32.25 -1.74 -23.76
CA GLY A 153 33.64 -1.98 -23.37
C GLY A 153 34.15 -3.41 -23.52
N ALA A 154 33.67 -4.18 -24.51
CA ALA A 154 34.21 -5.51 -24.79
C ALA A 154 35.57 -5.41 -25.54
N GLY A 155 36.61 -4.99 -24.82
CA GLY A 155 37.99 -4.97 -25.26
C GLY A 155 38.95 -4.94 -24.07
N GLY A 156 39.19 -6.11 -23.46
CA GLY A 156 40.33 -6.32 -22.55
C GLY A 156 40.04 -7.19 -21.32
N PRO A 157 40.82 -8.27 -21.08
CA PRO A 157 40.78 -9.01 -19.82
C PRO A 157 41.68 -8.31 -18.80
N GLY A 158 41.08 -7.69 -17.77
CA GLY A 158 41.89 -6.96 -16.80
C GLY A 158 41.11 -6.48 -15.57
N LEU A 159 41.34 -7.21 -14.48
CA LEU A 159 41.16 -6.82 -13.07
C LEU A 159 39.79 -6.30 -12.60
N ARG A 160 39.14 -7.19 -11.82
CA ARG A 160 38.44 -6.81 -10.59
C ARG A 160 39.33 -5.85 -9.77
N GLU A 161 38.84 -4.65 -9.47
CA GLU A 161 39.12 -3.93 -8.22
C GLU A 161 38.11 -2.77 -8.08
N GLY A 162 37.62 -2.56 -6.85
CA GLY A 162 36.37 -1.87 -6.56
C GLY A 162 36.26 -0.40 -6.97
N ARG A 163 35.02 0.00 -7.28
CA ARG A 163 34.56 1.39 -7.18
C ARG A 163 33.15 1.42 -6.62
N GLY A 164 33.03 2.00 -5.42
CA GLY A 164 31.77 2.21 -4.74
C GLY A 164 30.79 2.92 -5.65
N VAL A 165 29.70 2.23 -5.98
CA VAL A 165 28.56 2.82 -6.65
C VAL A 165 28.01 3.87 -5.68
N ALA A 166 28.30 5.14 -5.93
CA ALA A 166 27.60 6.26 -5.33
C ALA A 166 26.13 6.12 -5.72
N GLN A 167 25.40 5.42 -4.86
CA GLN A 167 23.98 5.16 -5.02
C GLN A 167 23.29 6.51 -4.84
N PRO A 168 22.45 6.97 -5.80
CA PRO A 168 21.76 8.25 -5.64
C PRO A 168 20.96 8.18 -4.34
N LEU A 169 21.25 9.13 -3.44
CA LEU A 169 20.83 9.12 -2.03
C LEU A 169 19.32 8.86 -1.89
N ALA A 170 18.52 9.40 -2.81
CA ALA A 170 17.07 9.23 -2.93
C ALA A 170 16.57 7.79 -3.16
N THR A 171 17.43 6.86 -3.57
CA THR A 171 17.10 5.44 -3.84
C THR A 171 17.70 4.48 -2.82
N SER A 172 18.33 5.01 -1.78
CA SER A 172 18.86 4.17 -0.71
C SER A 172 17.71 3.55 0.08
N PRO A 173 17.78 2.25 0.45
CA PRO A 173 16.86 1.65 1.41
C PRO A 173 16.77 2.46 2.69
N ALA A 174 17.86 3.12 3.07
CA ALA A 174 17.91 4.08 4.17
C ALA A 174 16.99 5.28 3.97
N VAL A 175 16.94 5.91 2.79
CA VAL A 175 16.01 7.03 2.53
C VAL A 175 14.57 6.58 2.45
N ILE A 176 14.30 5.39 1.90
CA ILE A 176 12.94 4.80 1.94
C ILE A 176 12.52 4.53 3.39
N SER A 177 13.42 3.97 4.20
CA SER A 177 13.21 3.77 5.64
C SER A 177 13.08 5.08 6.41
N VAL A 178 13.81 6.14 6.05
CA VAL A 178 13.72 7.48 6.67
C VAL A 178 12.41 8.16 6.30
N LEU A 179 11.97 8.10 5.04
CA LEU A 179 10.64 8.55 4.63
C LEU A 179 9.55 7.76 5.37
N TRP A 180 9.77 6.45 5.57
CA TRP A 180 8.92 5.59 6.39
C TRP A 180 8.88 6.01 7.86
N VAL A 181 10.03 6.32 8.46
CA VAL A 181 10.12 6.82 9.82
C VAL A 181 9.46 8.19 9.93
N LEU A 182 9.59 9.07 8.93
CA LEU A 182 8.92 10.37 8.90
C LEU A 182 7.39 10.24 8.78
N VAL A 183 6.92 9.26 8.00
CA VAL A 183 5.48 8.93 7.90
C VAL A 183 4.95 8.26 9.18
N LEU A 184 5.74 7.39 9.80
CA LEU A 184 5.42 6.81 11.11
C LEU A 184 5.45 7.86 12.21
N LEU A 185 6.37 8.83 12.15
CA LEU A 185 6.46 9.94 13.09
C LEU A 185 5.30 10.89 12.91
N SER A 186 4.83 11.19 11.70
CA SER A 186 3.62 12.00 11.52
C SER A 186 2.35 11.25 11.99
N ALA A 187 2.28 9.93 11.80
CA ALA A 187 1.22 9.10 12.39
C ALA A 187 1.30 9.00 13.93
N ALA A 188 2.52 8.93 14.49
CA ALA A 188 2.75 8.90 15.93
C ALA A 188 2.53 10.28 16.58
N VAL A 189 2.81 11.38 15.89
CA VAL A 189 2.43 12.75 16.30
C VAL A 189 0.90 12.85 16.37
N GLY A 190 0.17 12.30 15.39
CA GLY A 190 -1.28 12.14 15.47
C GLY A 190 -1.76 11.31 16.68
N ALA A 191 -1.07 10.22 16.98
CA ALA A 191 -1.36 9.35 18.13
C ALA A 191 -1.03 10.00 19.49
N THR A 192 0.00 10.84 19.57
CA THR A 192 0.38 11.57 20.80
C THR A 192 -0.55 12.75 21.06
N THR A 193 -1.09 13.42 20.03
CA THR A 193 -2.22 14.33 20.21
C THR A 193 -3.49 13.65 20.75
N LEU A 194 -3.65 12.34 20.55
CA LEU A 194 -4.79 11.54 21.05
C LEU A 194 -4.62 11.03 22.49
N LEU A 195 -3.40 11.07 23.04
CA LEU A 195 -3.09 10.66 24.42
C LEU A 195 -2.87 11.85 25.37
N GLY A 196 -2.71 13.06 24.82
CA GLY A 196 -2.51 14.30 25.60
C GLY A 196 -3.76 15.16 25.82
N ARG A 197 -4.95 14.68 25.44
CA ARG A 197 -6.26 15.32 25.68
C ARG A 197 -7.28 14.24 26.05
#